data_AF-A0A835ZL16-F1
#
_entry.id   AF-A0A835ZL16-F1
#
_cell.length_a   1.000
_cell.length_b   1.000
_cell.length_c   1.000
_cell.angle_alpha   90.00
_cell.angle_beta   90.00
_cell.angle_gamma   90.00
#
_symmetry.space_group_name_H-M   'P 1'
#
loop_
_entity.id
_entity.type
_entity.pdbx_description
1 polymer ?
#
loop_
_entity_poly.entity_id
_entity_poly.type
_entity_poly.pdbx_seq_one_letter_code
_entity_poly.pdbx_strand_id
1 'polypeptide(L)'
;MVETKEPEKEIRSALEFLEPIEQKFVSISDLLVPKDLGTESQIFISRTYDAKTHFETTCDDIKDIYKRMMEFDFEEMKCKKNDFYGED
;
A
#
# COMPACT_ATOMS: atom_id res chain seq x y z
N MET A 1 1.28 10.00 -6.95
CA MET A 1 0.14 10.93 -7.14
C MET A 1 0.38 11.68 -8.43
N VAL A 2 -0.67 12.14 -9.09
CA VAL A 2 -0.58 13.03 -10.25
C VAL A 2 -1.15 14.36 -9.79
N GLU A 3 -0.31 15.39 -9.73
CA GLU A 3 -0.69 16.68 -9.15
C GLU A 3 -1.19 17.68 -10.20
N THR A 4 -0.75 17.50 -11.45
CA THR A 4 -1.01 18.40 -12.56
C THR A 4 -1.55 17.67 -13.78
N LYS A 5 -1.94 18.45 -14.80
CA LYS A 5 -2.32 17.89 -16.12
C LYS A 5 -1.12 17.45 -16.95
N GLU A 6 0.11 17.66 -16.46
CA GLU A 6 1.36 17.34 -17.15
C GLU A 6 2.27 16.48 -16.25
N PRO A 7 1.89 15.23 -15.93
CA PRO A 7 2.56 14.38 -14.93
C PRO A 7 4.05 14.13 -15.21
N GLU A 8 4.46 14.10 -16.49
CA GLU A 8 5.86 13.92 -16.84
C GLU A 8 6.75 15.09 -16.40
N LYS A 9 6.20 16.30 -16.29
CA LYS A 9 6.96 17.47 -15.82
C LYS A 9 7.27 17.38 -14.32
N GLU A 10 6.42 16.70 -13.56
CA GLU A 10 6.59 16.54 -12.11
C GLU A 10 7.84 15.72 -11.77
N ILE A 11 8.20 14.75 -12.63
CA ILE A 11 9.36 13.86 -12.43
C ILE A 11 10.62 14.31 -13.18
N ARG A 12 10.59 15.47 -13.85
CA ARG A 12 11.69 15.94 -14.71
C ARG A 12 13.03 16.01 -13.97
N SER A 13 13.03 16.53 -12.75
CA SER A 13 14.24 16.65 -11.93
C SER A 13 14.90 15.31 -11.65
N ALA A 14 14.12 14.23 -11.53
CA ALA A 14 14.66 12.88 -11.36
C ALA A 14 15.21 12.31 -12.68
N LEU A 15 14.54 12.59 -13.80
CA LEU A 15 14.97 12.11 -15.12
C LEU A 15 16.30 12.74 -15.57
N GLU A 16 16.55 14.01 -15.22
CA GLU A 16 17.81 14.70 -15.55
C GLU A 16 19.04 14.00 -14.94
N PHE A 17 18.89 13.26 -13.83
CA PHE A 17 19.98 12.45 -13.26
C PHE A 17 20.24 11.13 -13.99
N LEU A 18 19.31 10.68 -14.83
CA LEU A 18 19.37 9.39 -15.52
C LEU A 18 19.82 9.51 -16.99
N GLU A 19 20.10 10.74 -17.46
CA GLU A 19 20.54 10.99 -18.83
C GLU A 19 21.96 10.42 -19.10
N PRO A 20 22.22 9.88 -20.31
CA PRO A 20 21.30 9.78 -21.45
C PRO A 20 20.32 8.60 -21.35
N ILE A 21 19.03 8.86 -21.57
CA ILE A 21 17.98 7.82 -21.58
C ILE A 21 17.72 7.33 -23.02
N GLU A 22 17.97 6.04 -23.29
CA GLU A 22 17.71 5.44 -24.62
C GLU A 22 16.21 5.33 -24.92
N GLN A 23 15.41 4.89 -23.94
CA GLN A 23 13.97 4.71 -24.09
C GLN A 23 13.24 4.95 -22.76
N LYS A 24 12.06 5.60 -22.84
CA LYS A 24 11.17 5.86 -21.71
C LYS A 24 9.80 5.23 -21.98
N PHE A 25 9.24 4.57 -20.98
CA PHE A 25 7.87 4.05 -21.00
C PHE A 25 7.08 4.71 -19.87
N VAL A 26 6.03 5.44 -20.22
CA VAL A 26 5.20 6.20 -19.28
C VAL A 26 3.85 5.52 -19.16
N SER A 27 3.42 5.25 -17.93
CA SER A 27 2.10 4.71 -17.61
C SER A 27 1.47 5.51 -16.48
N ILE A 28 0.19 5.81 -16.61
CA ILE A 28 -0.61 6.50 -15.60
C ILE A 28 -1.75 5.55 -15.24
N SER A 29 -1.92 5.32 -13.94
CA SER A 29 -2.93 4.41 -13.40
C SER A 29 -3.73 5.09 -12.31
N ASP A 30 -5.05 4.86 -12.31
CA ASP A 30 -5.93 5.34 -11.25
C ASP A 30 -5.72 4.54 -9.95
N LEU A 31 -5.79 5.23 -8.81
CA LEU A 31 -5.76 4.60 -7.49
C LEU A 31 -7.19 4.38 -7.00
N LEU A 32 -7.57 3.12 -6.81
CA LEU A 32 -8.89 2.72 -6.36
C LEU A 32 -8.85 2.19 -4.93
N VAL A 33 -9.96 2.41 -4.23
CA VAL A 33 -10.20 1.91 -2.87
C VAL A 33 -11.56 1.22 -2.82
N PRO A 34 -11.73 0.20 -1.97
CA PRO A 34 -13.02 -0.47 -1.81
C PRO A 34 -14.07 0.50 -1.27
N LYS A 35 -15.27 0.49 -1.87
CA LYS A 35 -16.44 1.22 -1.34
C LYS A 35 -17.15 0.43 -0.23
N ASP A 36 -16.99 -0.88 -0.25
CA ASP A 36 -17.55 -1.82 0.72
C ASP A 36 -16.39 -2.55 1.40
N LEU A 37 -16.40 -2.58 2.73
CA LEU A 37 -15.38 -3.22 3.54
C LEU A 37 -15.57 -4.73 3.67
N GLY A 38 -16.65 -5.31 3.13
CA GLY A 38 -16.81 -6.75 3.03
C GLY A 38 -17.26 -7.44 4.31
N THR A 39 -17.45 -6.74 5.42
CA THR A 39 -17.89 -7.34 6.69
C THR A 39 -19.31 -7.92 6.57
N GLU A 40 -20.20 -7.24 5.85
CA GLU A 40 -21.56 -7.73 5.58
C GLU A 40 -21.63 -8.55 4.30
N SER A 41 -21.04 -8.05 3.20
CA SER A 41 -21.12 -8.70 1.89
C SER A 41 -20.23 -9.92 1.73
N GLN A 42 -19.26 -10.10 2.64
CA GLN A 42 -18.23 -11.16 2.60
C GLN A 42 -17.38 -11.11 1.32
N ILE A 43 -17.25 -9.93 0.70
CA ILE A 43 -16.38 -9.66 -0.44
C ILE A 43 -15.29 -8.68 0.00
N PHE A 44 -14.05 -9.15 0.09
CA PHE A 44 -12.93 -8.36 0.58
C PHE A 44 -12.02 -7.95 -0.58
N ILE A 45 -12.09 -6.66 -0.95
CA ILE A 45 -11.33 -6.09 -2.08
C ILE A 45 -10.10 -5.34 -1.53
N SER A 46 -8.95 -5.51 -2.20
CA SER A 46 -7.71 -4.78 -1.90
C SER A 46 -7.71 -3.37 -2.49
N ARG A 47 -6.85 -2.51 -1.96
CA ARG A 47 -6.56 -1.19 -2.54
C ARG A 47 -5.58 -1.34 -3.71
N THR A 48 -5.57 -0.37 -4.62
CA THR A 48 -4.54 -0.29 -5.66
C THR A 48 -3.18 0.00 -5.03
N TYR A 49 -2.11 -0.58 -5.58
CA TYR A 49 -0.73 -0.23 -5.20
C TYR A 49 -0.48 1.28 -5.36
N ASP A 50 0.03 1.89 -4.30
CA ASP A 50 0.38 3.30 -4.32
C ASP A 50 1.73 3.55 -5.03
N ALA A 51 2.16 4.80 -5.07
CA ALA A 51 3.41 5.18 -5.74
C ALA A 51 4.68 4.90 -4.88
N LYS A 52 4.55 4.31 -3.68
CA LYS A 52 5.72 4.00 -2.84
C LYS A 52 6.51 2.85 -3.46
N THR A 53 7.82 2.91 -3.31
CA THR A 53 8.74 1.89 -3.84
C THR A 53 8.96 0.73 -2.86
N HIS A 54 8.42 0.83 -1.65
CA HIS A 54 8.50 -0.19 -0.60
C HIS A 54 7.11 -0.67 -0.18
N PHE A 55 7.03 -1.88 0.36
CA PHE A 55 5.77 -2.62 0.55
C PHE A 55 5.01 -2.31 1.83
N GLU A 56 5.34 -1.25 2.56
CA GLU A 56 4.74 -1.01 3.87
C GLU A 56 3.22 -0.83 3.80
N THR A 57 2.73 0.01 2.88
CA THR A 57 1.28 0.25 2.71
C THR A 57 0.56 -0.97 2.14
N THR A 58 1.22 -1.73 1.28
CA THR A 58 0.72 -3.03 0.82
C THR A 58 0.55 -4.01 1.99
N CYS A 59 1.56 -4.10 2.86
CA CYS A 59 1.50 -4.96 4.05
C CYS A 59 0.37 -4.54 4.99
N ASP A 60 0.14 -3.24 5.14
CA ASP A 60 -0.97 -2.73 5.95
C ASP A 60 -2.33 -3.09 5.34
N ASP A 61 -2.49 -3.01 4.02
CA ASP A 61 -3.73 -3.43 3.34
C ASP A 61 -3.97 -4.94 3.47
N ILE A 62 -2.92 -5.77 3.39
CA ILE A 62 -3.01 -7.21 3.64
C ILE A 62 -3.50 -7.51 5.07
N LYS A 63 -2.92 -6.83 6.07
CA LYS A 63 -3.33 -7.00 7.47
C LYS A 63 -4.78 -6.55 7.69
N ASP A 64 -5.17 -5.43 7.10
CA ASP A 64 -6.54 -4.90 7.17
C ASP A 64 -7.56 -5.87 6.58
N ILE A 65 -7.30 -6.39 5.37
CA ILE A 65 -8.17 -7.40 4.72
C ILE A 65 -8.31 -8.63 5.61
N TYR A 66 -7.19 -9.16 6.12
CA TYR A 66 -7.20 -10.34 6.95
C TYR A 66 -7.97 -10.13 8.25
N LYS A 67 -7.80 -8.97 8.89
CA LYS A 67 -8.54 -8.58 10.09
C LYS A 67 -10.04 -8.50 9.83
N ARG A 68 -10.47 -7.90 8.72
CA ARG A 68 -11.90 -7.82 8.35
C ARG A 68 -12.51 -9.19 8.04
N MET A 69 -11.73 -10.08 7.45
CA MET A 69 -12.19 -11.42 7.06
C MET A 69 -12.28 -12.39 8.24
N MET A 70 -11.31 -12.35 9.15
CA MET A 70 -11.15 -13.33 10.22
C MET A 70 -11.54 -12.81 11.60
N GLU A 71 -11.92 -11.52 11.71
CA GLU A 71 -12.09 -10.79 12.97
C GLU A 71 -10.87 -10.93 13.91
N PHE A 72 -9.68 -11.09 13.31
CA PHE A 72 -8.43 -11.40 14.00
C PHE A 72 -7.46 -10.23 13.89
N ASP A 73 -6.96 -9.75 15.02
CA ASP A 73 -5.99 -8.66 15.05
C ASP A 73 -4.55 -9.19 15.29
N PHE A 74 -3.65 -8.92 14.34
CA PHE A 74 -2.23 -9.27 14.47
C PHE A 74 -1.54 -8.60 15.66
N GLU A 75 -2.05 -7.47 16.15
CA GLU A 75 -1.51 -6.83 17.36
C GLU A 75 -1.81 -7.64 18.63
N GLU A 76 -2.90 -8.42 18.68
CA GLU A 76 -3.21 -9.31 19.81
C GLU A 76 -2.15 -10.41 19.99
N MET A 77 -1.45 -10.81 18.91
CA MET A 77 -0.32 -11.74 19.01
C MET A 77 0.92 -11.12 19.65
N LYS A 78 1.11 -9.80 19.55
CA LYS A 78 2.27 -9.13 20.16
C LYS A 78 2.13 -9.05 21.68
N CYS A 79 0.93 -8.75 22.19
CA CYS A 79 0.68 -8.76 23.64
C CYS A 79 0.97 -10.13 24.27
N LYS A 80 0.54 -11.22 23.64
CA LYS A 80 0.79 -12.58 24.15
C LYS A 80 2.28 -12.96 24.22
N LYS A 81 3.15 -12.32 23.43
CA LYS A 81 4.60 -12.53 23.53
C LYS A 81 5.22 -11.80 24.73
N ASN A 82 4.74 -10.60 25.04
CA ASN A 82 5.22 -9.84 26.19
C ASN A 82 4.77 -10.46 27.53
N ASP A 83 3.62 -11.12 27.56
CA ASP A 83 3.18 -11.89 28.74
C ASP A 83 3.99 -13.19 28.95
N PHE A 84 4.69 -13.68 27.91
CA PHE A 84 5.52 -14.90 27.98
C PHE A 84 6.97 -14.62 28.39
N TYR A 85 7.48 -13.43 28.08
CA TYR A 85 8.77 -12.92 28.57
C TYR A 85 8.49 -11.87 29.65
N GLY A 86 8.11 -12.32 30.84
CA GLY A 86 8.11 -11.45 32.01
C GLY A 86 9.50 -10.84 32.22
N GLU A 87 9.54 -9.59 32.67
CA GLU A 87 10.77 -8.94 33.16
C GLU A 87 11.36 -9.79 34.29
N ASP A 88 12.53 -10.38 34.04
CA ASP A 88 13.58 -10.73 35.02
C ASP A 88 14.86 -9.96 34.63
#